data_AF-A0A938JW48-F1
#
_entry.id   AF-A0A938JW48-F1
#
_cell.length_a   1.000
_cell.length_b   1.000
_cell.length_c   1.000
_cell.angle_alpha   90.00
_cell.angle_beta   90.00
_cell.angle_gamma   90.00
#
_symmetry.space_group_name_H-M   'P 1'
#
loop_
_entity.id
_entity.type
_entity.pdbx_description
1 polymer ?
#
loop_
_entity_poly.entity_id
_entity_poly.type
_entity_poly.pdbx_seq_one_letter_code
_entity_poly.pdbx_strand_id
1 'polypeptide(L)'
;LVELHLRFHGYADGDWTDSAVRRYVRDAGDQLVRLHKLTRADCTTRNKKKALDLQKTYSELERRIAALAAEEELAAIRPDLDGRQIMDILGLQPGREVGEAYEYMLELRLERGPMIFEDARAALLDWWQKR
;
A
#
# COMPACT_ATOMS: atom_id res chain seq x y z
N LEU A 1 20.19 -0.99 12.32
CA LEU A 1 20.20 -2.41 11.89
C LEU A 1 20.19 -3.37 13.08
N VAL A 2 21.17 -3.32 13.99
CA VAL A 2 21.21 -4.19 15.19
C VAL A 2 20.02 -3.97 16.14
N GLU A 3 19.46 -2.78 16.24
CA GLU A 3 18.29 -2.59 17.14
C GLU A 3 16.99 -3.21 16.59
N LEU A 4 16.83 -3.31 15.26
CA LEU A 4 15.59 -3.75 14.62
C LEU A 4 15.50 -5.27 14.46
N HIS A 5 16.64 -5.98 14.37
CA HIS A 5 16.63 -7.42 14.04
C HIS A 5 15.99 -8.26 15.15
N LEU A 6 16.09 -7.83 16.41
CA LEU A 6 15.48 -8.49 17.57
C LEU A 6 13.97 -8.24 17.69
N ARG A 7 13.44 -7.16 17.09
CA ARG A 7 11.99 -6.87 17.15
C ARG A 7 11.17 -8.00 16.52
N PHE A 8 11.74 -8.71 15.54
CA PHE A 8 11.13 -9.89 14.91
C PHE A 8 10.69 -10.96 15.92
N HIS A 9 11.38 -11.12 17.05
CA HIS A 9 11.07 -12.19 17.99
C HIS A 9 9.64 -12.12 18.57
N GLY A 10 9.05 -10.91 18.66
CA GLY A 10 7.65 -10.74 19.08
C GLY A 10 6.62 -10.94 17.96
N TYR A 11 7.04 -11.17 16.71
CA TYR A 11 6.11 -11.46 15.61
C TYR A 11 5.53 -12.87 15.71
N ALA A 12 6.34 -13.85 16.16
CA ALA A 12 5.93 -15.25 16.30
C ALA A 12 4.76 -15.45 17.27
N ASP A 13 4.66 -14.57 18.27
CA ASP A 13 3.66 -14.65 19.33
C ASP A 13 2.29 -14.09 18.88
N GLY A 14 2.18 -13.58 17.65
CA GLY A 14 0.94 -13.06 17.08
C GLY A 14 0.58 -11.65 17.53
N ASP A 15 1.46 -10.99 18.29
CA ASP A 15 1.23 -9.67 18.88
C ASP A 15 1.29 -8.51 17.87
N TRP A 16 1.67 -8.78 16.62
CA TRP A 16 1.87 -7.75 15.60
C TRP A 16 0.59 -7.45 14.83
N THR A 17 0.10 -6.23 14.99
CA THR A 17 -0.93 -5.65 14.12
C THR A 17 -0.34 -5.14 12.80
N ASP A 18 -1.19 -4.87 11.80
CA ASP A 18 -0.73 -4.26 10.54
C ASP A 18 -0.03 -2.92 10.76
N SER A 19 -0.48 -2.14 11.73
CA SER A 19 0.19 -0.90 12.14
C SER A 19 1.60 -1.14 12.67
N ALA A 20 1.83 -2.25 13.38
CA ALA A 20 3.17 -2.66 13.81
C ALA A 20 4.04 -3.09 12.64
N VAL A 21 3.48 -3.86 11.69
CA VAL A 21 4.18 -4.27 10.46
C VAL A 21 4.58 -3.05 9.62
N ARG A 22 3.67 -2.09 9.41
CA ARG A 22 3.96 -0.83 8.69
C ARG A 22 5.06 -0.02 9.37
N ARG A 23 5.03 0.09 10.70
CA ARG A 23 6.07 0.78 11.46
C ARG A 23 7.42 0.08 11.31
N TYR A 24 7.44 -1.25 11.38
CA TYR A 24 8.66 -2.03 11.17
C TYR A 24 9.26 -1.80 9.79
N VAL A 25 8.44 -1.87 8.73
CA VAL A 25 8.88 -1.61 7.34
C VAL A 25 9.39 -0.18 7.19
N ARG A 26 8.66 0.81 7.74
CA ARG A 26 9.08 2.22 7.72
C ARG A 26 10.42 2.44 8.43
N ASP A 27 10.57 1.91 9.63
CA ASP A 27 11.79 2.03 10.44
C ASP A 27 12.98 1.33 9.75
N ALA A 28 12.72 0.23 9.03
CA ALA A 28 13.75 -0.50 8.28
C ALA A 28 14.12 0.17 6.95
N GLY A 29 13.18 0.84 6.30
CA GLY A 29 13.39 1.58 5.05
C GLY A 29 14.06 0.75 3.95
N ASP A 30 15.09 1.34 3.34
CA ASP A 30 15.94 0.71 2.30
C ASP A 30 16.73 -0.50 2.82
N GLN A 31 16.92 -0.62 4.14
CA GLN A 31 17.65 -1.69 4.77
C GLN A 31 16.79 -2.93 5.06
N LEU A 32 15.49 -2.93 4.76
CA LEU A 32 14.57 -4.04 5.06
C LEU A 32 15.10 -5.39 4.56
N VAL A 33 15.56 -5.45 3.31
CA VAL A 33 16.12 -6.68 2.71
C VAL A 33 17.38 -7.15 3.45
N ARG A 34 18.22 -6.22 3.91
CA ARG A 34 19.44 -6.56 4.66
C ARG A 34 19.11 -7.01 6.08
N LEU A 35 18.10 -6.40 6.71
CA LEU A 35 17.59 -6.75 8.02
C LEU A 35 17.04 -8.18 8.02
N HIS A 36 16.22 -8.49 7.03
CA HIS A 36 15.68 -9.81 6.71
C HIS A 36 16.77 -10.90 6.64
N LYS A 37 17.87 -10.62 5.93
CA LYS A 37 19.03 -11.54 5.85
C LYS A 37 19.74 -11.69 7.21
N LEU A 38 19.92 -10.60 7.94
CA LEU A 38 20.57 -10.61 9.25
C LEU A 38 19.77 -11.43 10.27
N THR A 39 18.45 -11.22 10.36
CA THR A 39 17.58 -11.96 11.27
C THR A 39 17.58 -13.46 10.99
N ARG A 40 17.60 -13.86 9.71
CA ARG A 40 17.74 -15.30 9.34
C ARG A 40 19.09 -15.89 9.73
N ALA A 41 20.16 -15.12 9.63
CA ALA A 41 21.50 -15.56 10.00
C ALA A 41 21.70 -15.67 11.52
N ASP A 42 21.04 -14.80 12.29
CA ASP A 42 21.09 -14.80 13.76
C ASP A 42 20.25 -15.92 14.37
N CYS A 43 19.06 -16.17 13.81
CA CYS A 43 18.16 -17.25 14.19
C CYS A 43 18.63 -18.63 13.69
N THR A 44 19.76 -19.13 14.20
CA THR A 44 20.24 -20.49 13.94
C THR A 44 20.02 -21.41 15.14
N THR A 45 19.53 -22.63 14.89
CA THR A 45 19.32 -23.61 15.94
C THR A 45 19.57 -25.02 15.43
N ARG A 46 20.16 -25.87 16.27
CA ARG A 46 20.35 -27.30 15.98
C ARG A 46 19.03 -28.10 16.05
N ASN A 47 18.00 -27.54 16.68
CA ASN A 47 16.69 -28.18 16.78
C ASN A 47 15.89 -27.95 15.49
N LYS A 48 15.71 -29.02 14.71
CA LYS A 48 15.01 -28.99 13.42
C LYS A 48 13.57 -28.44 13.51
N LYS A 49 12.84 -28.75 14.58
CA LYS A 49 11.46 -28.26 14.77
C LYS A 49 11.46 -26.74 14.97
N LYS A 50 12.30 -26.23 15.87
CA LYS A 50 12.43 -24.79 16.11
C LYS A 50 12.90 -24.03 14.86
N ALA A 51 13.82 -24.61 14.09
CA ALA A 51 14.26 -24.02 12.82
C ALA A 51 13.10 -23.90 11.81
N LEU A 52 12.25 -24.92 11.71
CA LEU A 52 11.09 -24.91 10.83
C LEU A 52 10.06 -23.87 11.26
N ASP A 53 9.77 -23.81 12.57
CA ASP A 53 8.82 -22.84 13.13
C ASP A 53 9.28 -21.40 12.85
N LEU A 54 10.56 -21.09 13.12
CA LEU A 54 11.15 -19.78 12.82
C LEU A 54 11.09 -19.43 11.33
N GLN A 55 11.38 -20.40 10.45
CA GLN A 55 11.29 -20.19 9.01
C GLN A 55 9.86 -19.90 8.56
N LYS A 56 8.87 -20.59 9.14
CA LYS A 56 7.45 -20.40 8.85
C LYS A 56 6.99 -19.00 9.27
N THR A 57 7.26 -18.61 10.51
CA THR A 57 6.95 -17.28 11.05
C THR A 57 7.56 -16.18 10.19
N TYR A 58 8.80 -16.37 9.76
CA TYR A 58 9.48 -15.39 8.92
C TYR A 58 8.83 -15.29 7.52
N SER A 59 8.49 -16.42 6.91
CA SER A 59 7.79 -16.44 5.61
C SER A 59 6.41 -15.79 5.68
N GLU A 60 5.73 -15.90 6.83
CA GLU A 60 4.45 -15.25 7.09
C GLU A 60 4.59 -13.72 7.17
N LEU A 61 5.61 -13.23 7.87
CA LEU A 61 5.92 -11.79 7.92
C LEU A 61 6.18 -11.24 6.51
N GLU A 62 7.01 -11.91 5.71
CA GLU A 62 7.29 -11.49 4.32
C GLU A 62 6.02 -11.43 3.48
N ARG A 63 5.13 -12.43 3.61
CA ARG A 63 3.82 -12.42 2.95
C ARG A 63 2.95 -11.27 3.42
N ARG A 64 2.93 -10.98 4.72
CA ARG A 64 2.11 -9.89 5.28
C ARG A 64 2.61 -8.53 4.82
N ILE A 65 3.92 -8.31 4.80
CA ILE A 65 4.55 -7.09 4.25
C ILE A 65 4.16 -6.93 2.78
N ALA A 66 4.27 -7.98 1.97
CA ALA A 66 3.94 -7.92 0.54
C ALA A 66 2.44 -7.63 0.32
N ALA A 67 1.56 -8.24 1.11
CA ALA A 67 0.12 -7.98 1.03
C ALA A 67 -0.22 -6.52 1.37
N LEU A 68 0.32 -6.00 2.47
CA LEU A 68 0.10 -4.61 2.88
C LEU A 68 0.67 -3.62 1.86
N ALA A 69 1.83 -3.91 1.28
CA ALA A 69 2.41 -3.07 0.23
C ALA A 69 1.52 -3.03 -1.03
N ALA A 70 0.96 -4.17 -1.44
CA ALA A 70 0.05 -4.24 -2.58
C ALA A 70 -1.29 -3.51 -2.31
N GLU A 71 -1.84 -3.64 -1.10
CA GLU A 71 -3.02 -2.89 -0.67
C GLU A 71 -2.76 -1.38 -0.68
N GLU A 72 -1.59 -0.95 -0.21
CA GLU A 72 -1.19 0.45 -0.20
C GLU A 72 -0.92 1.00 -1.60
N GLU A 73 -0.31 0.22 -2.49
CA GLU A 73 -0.11 0.59 -3.90
C GLU A 73 -1.46 0.81 -4.60
N LEU A 74 -2.42 -0.10 -4.38
CA LEU A 74 -3.77 0.05 -4.91
C LEU A 74 -4.47 1.29 -4.33
N ALA A 75 -4.35 1.53 -3.03
CA ALA A 75 -4.92 2.71 -2.37
C ALA A 75 -4.23 4.03 -2.76
N ALA A 76 -2.99 3.97 -3.23
CA ALA A 76 -2.24 5.12 -3.71
C ALA A 76 -2.64 5.54 -5.13
N ILE A 77 -3.39 4.71 -5.87
CA ILE A 77 -3.93 5.09 -7.17
C ILE A 77 -4.86 6.28 -6.99
N ARG A 78 -4.52 7.37 -7.69
CA ARG A 78 -5.31 8.60 -7.75
C ARG A 78 -5.82 8.79 -9.17
N PRO A 79 -7.02 9.37 -9.35
CA PRO A 79 -7.48 9.81 -10.65
C PRO A 79 -6.52 10.83 -11.27
N ASP A 80 -6.59 10.97 -12.60
CA ASP A 80 -5.82 11.96 -13.35
C ASP A 80 -6.22 13.41 -13.05
N LEU A 81 -7.43 13.60 -12.53
CA LEU A 81 -7.96 14.89 -12.08
C LEU A 81 -8.19 14.86 -10.57
N ASP A 82 -7.65 15.84 -9.86
CA ASP A 82 -7.93 16.01 -8.43
C ASP A 82 -9.30 16.70 -8.19
N GLY A 83 -9.77 16.67 -6.94
CA GLY A 83 -11.06 17.25 -6.59
C GLY A 83 -11.17 18.76 -6.88
N ARG A 84 -10.06 19.50 -6.85
CA ARG A 84 -10.05 20.92 -7.18
C ARG A 84 -10.21 21.15 -8.68
N GLN A 85 -9.49 20.40 -9.49
CA GLN A 85 -9.63 20.43 -10.94
C GLN A 85 -11.05 20.04 -11.38
N ILE A 86 -11.64 19.04 -10.74
CA ILE A 86 -13.04 18.64 -10.97
C ILE A 86 -13.99 19.80 -10.66
N MET A 87 -13.83 20.45 -9.51
CA MET A 87 -14.63 21.63 -9.13
C MET A 87 -14.48 22.76 -10.14
N ASP A 88 -13.25 23.07 -10.56
CA ASP A 88 -12.96 24.15 -11.50
C ASP A 88 -13.52 23.87 -12.91
N ILE A 89 -13.47 22.60 -13.37
CA ILE A 89 -13.97 22.19 -14.70
C ILE A 89 -15.50 22.18 -14.73
N LEU A 90 -16.14 21.66 -13.68
CA LEU A 90 -17.60 21.50 -13.62
C LEU A 90 -18.32 22.72 -13.02
N GLY A 91 -17.59 23.68 -12.45
CA GLY A 91 -18.16 24.82 -11.74
C GLY A 91 -18.89 24.45 -10.45
N LEU A 92 -18.47 23.35 -9.81
CA LEU A 92 -19.12 22.79 -8.61
C LEU A 92 -18.52 23.33 -7.32
N GLN A 93 -19.33 23.40 -6.28
CA GLN A 93 -18.88 23.60 -4.91
C GLN A 93 -18.51 22.26 -4.26
N PRO A 94 -17.69 22.26 -3.18
CA PRO A 94 -17.39 21.04 -2.44
C PRO A 94 -18.67 20.35 -1.98
N GLY A 95 -18.86 19.08 -2.37
CA GLY A 95 -20.09 18.36 -2.07
C GLY A 95 -20.11 16.96 -2.67
N ARG A 96 -21.28 16.31 -2.56
CA ARG A 96 -21.49 14.94 -3.04
C ARG A 96 -21.16 14.75 -4.51
N GLU A 97 -21.51 15.71 -5.36
CA GLU A 97 -21.29 15.63 -6.81
C GLU A 97 -19.81 15.60 -7.18
N VAL A 98 -18.97 16.31 -6.43
CA VAL A 98 -17.51 16.26 -6.59
C VAL A 98 -16.97 14.88 -6.23
N GLY A 99 -17.56 14.24 -5.20
CA GLY A 99 -17.24 12.87 -4.82
C GLY A 99 -17.61 11.85 -5.90
N GLU A 100 -18.81 11.96 -6.48
CA GLU A 100 -19.27 11.10 -7.59
C GLU A 100 -18.38 11.26 -8.83
N ALA A 101 -18.01 12.51 -9.17
CA ALA A 101 -17.08 12.79 -10.25
C ALA A 101 -15.67 12.23 -9.99
N TYR A 102 -15.19 12.34 -8.75
CA TYR A 102 -13.89 11.80 -8.35
C TYR A 102 -13.86 10.26 -8.43
N GLU A 103 -14.93 9.60 -7.99
CA GLU A 103 -15.08 8.15 -8.08
C GLU A 103 -15.12 7.68 -9.54
N TYR A 104 -15.89 8.34 -10.40
CA TYR A 104 -15.89 8.09 -11.84
C TYR A 104 -14.48 8.22 -12.45
N MET A 105 -13.75 9.29 -12.12
CA MET A 105 -12.39 9.49 -12.63
C MET A 105 -11.41 8.43 -12.11
N LEU A 106 -11.61 7.91 -10.90
CA LEU A 106 -10.81 6.84 -10.32
C LEU A 106 -11.08 5.52 -11.05
N GLU A 107 -12.34 5.17 -11.29
CA GLU A 107 -12.73 4.00 -12.08
C GLU A 107 -12.14 4.07 -13.48
N LEU A 108 -12.26 5.24 -14.14
CA LEU A 108 -11.71 5.46 -15.47
C LEU A 108 -10.19 5.27 -15.52
N ARG A 109 -9.48 5.74 -14.49
CA ARG A 109 -8.03 5.55 -14.31
C ARG A 109 -7.66 4.07 -14.13
N LEU A 110 -8.49 3.28 -13.42
CA LEU A 110 -8.28 1.85 -13.23
C LEU A 110 -8.54 1.05 -14.52
N GLU A 111 -9.54 1.43 -15.30
CA GLU A 111 -9.89 0.72 -16.54
C GLU A 111 -8.97 1.06 -17.72
N ARG A 112 -8.66 2.33 -17.93
CA ARG A 112 -7.92 2.82 -19.10
C ARG A 112 -6.45 3.12 -18.83
N GLY A 113 -6.05 3.14 -17.56
CA GLY A 113 -4.72 3.56 -17.14
C GLY A 113 -4.54 5.09 -17.18
N PRO A 114 -3.28 5.58 -17.08
CA PRO A 114 -2.97 7.00 -17.13
C PRO A 114 -3.40 7.68 -18.41
N MET A 115 -4.11 8.81 -18.28
CA MET A 115 -4.45 9.67 -19.40
C MET A 115 -3.82 11.06 -19.25
N ILE A 116 -3.72 11.77 -20.37
CA ILE A 116 -3.34 13.18 -20.34
C ILE A 116 -4.50 14.04 -19.85
N PHE A 117 -4.17 15.21 -19.30
CA PHE A 117 -5.14 16.12 -18.69
C PHE A 117 -6.34 16.46 -19.61
N GLU A 118 -6.10 16.72 -20.89
CA GLU A 118 -7.18 17.08 -21.82
C GLU A 118 -8.15 15.92 -22.08
N ASP A 119 -7.66 14.69 -22.18
CA ASP A 119 -8.50 13.50 -22.37
C ASP A 119 -9.32 13.21 -21.11
N ALA A 120 -8.69 13.34 -19.94
CA ALA A 120 -9.37 13.20 -18.65
C ALA A 120 -10.47 14.25 -18.47
N ARG A 121 -10.18 15.50 -18.85
CA ARG A 121 -11.14 16.62 -18.83
C ARG A 121 -12.30 16.38 -19.80
N ALA A 122 -12.02 15.92 -21.01
CA ALA A 122 -13.05 15.62 -22.01
C ALA A 122 -13.97 14.48 -21.53
N ALA A 123 -13.40 13.42 -20.95
CA ALA A 123 -14.17 12.31 -20.38
C ALA A 123 -15.04 12.75 -19.20
N LEU A 124 -14.51 13.59 -18.30
CA LEU A 124 -15.26 14.15 -17.18
C LEU A 124 -16.49 14.95 -17.66
N LEU A 125 -16.30 15.80 -18.67
CA LEU A 125 -17.38 16.62 -19.23
C LEU A 125 -18.43 15.77 -19.94
N ASP A 126 -18.01 14.78 -20.72
CA ASP A 126 -18.91 13.84 -21.42
C ASP A 126 -19.75 13.03 -20.43
N TRP A 127 -19.14 12.52 -19.37
CA TRP A 127 -19.85 11.82 -18.29
C TRP A 127 -20.85 12.75 -17.58
N TRP A 128 -20.44 13.97 -17.24
CA TRP A 128 -21.30 14.94 -16.55
C TRP A 128 -22.53 15.32 -17.36
N GLN A 129 -22.43 15.40 -18.69
CA GLN A 129 -23.56 15.69 -19.58
C GLN A 129 -24.52 14.50 -19.76
N LYS A 130 -24.05 13.27 -19.53
CA LYS A 130 -24.83 12.03 -19.71
C LYS A 130 -25.53 11.55 -18.44
N ARG A 131 -25.15 12.10 -17.29
CA ARG A 131 -25.78 11.89 -15.99
C ARG A 131 -27.18 12.48 -15.96
#